data_AF-A0A6V8KD63-F1
#
_entry.id   AF-A0A6V8KD63-F1
#
_cell.length_a   1.000
_cell.length_b   1.000
_cell.length_c   1.000
_cell.angle_alpha   90.00
_cell.angle_beta   90.00
_cell.angle_gamma   90.00
#
_symmetry.space_group_name_H-M   'P 1'
#
loop_
_entity.id
_entity.type
_entity.pdbx_description
1 polymer ?
#
loop_
_entity_poly.entity_id
_entity_poly.type
_entity_poly.pdbx_seq_one_letter_code
_entity_poly.pdbx_strand_id
1 'polypeptide(L)'
;MLFFLPDAAAAVRAYARLLRPGGRLVLSTFTEVTDADKEWFQHLGAALGPYLPASPEPAPGSPPPPEARLRTQQSLADVLTDGGFSDLRFAEIAHRTVFARPEQFWDWLWSAGMRGMMESIAPQDHDAVRTALTALVAERLRAADGTLGWTTSIRFTTARRP
;
A
#
# COMPACT_ATOMS: atom_id res chain seq x y z
N MET A 1 10.35 2.10 3.64
CA MET A 1 9.33 2.42 2.62
C MET A 1 9.15 3.93 2.56
N LEU A 2 9.40 4.54 1.40
CA LEU A 2 9.57 6.00 1.26
C LEU A 2 8.30 6.80 1.62
N PHE A 3 7.12 6.27 1.31
CA PHE A 3 5.84 6.95 1.51
C PHE A 3 5.36 7.01 2.98
N PHE A 4 5.99 6.28 3.91
CA PHE A 4 5.72 6.44 5.35
C PHE A 4 6.50 7.61 5.97
N LEU A 5 7.47 8.17 5.26
CA LEU A 5 8.26 9.28 5.77
C LEU A 5 7.45 10.58 5.62
N PRO A 6 7.50 11.47 6.64
CA PRO A 6 6.75 12.72 6.61
C PRO A 6 7.18 13.64 5.47
N ASP A 7 8.46 13.58 5.09
CA ASP A 7 9.03 14.27 3.92
C ASP A 7 9.89 13.30 3.11
N ALA A 8 9.27 12.69 2.09
CA ALA A 8 9.94 11.78 1.16
C ALA A 8 11.08 12.48 0.39
N ALA A 9 10.92 13.75 0.02
CA ALA A 9 11.92 14.47 -0.76
C ALA A 9 13.17 14.76 0.09
N ALA A 10 13.01 15.16 1.35
CA ALA A 10 14.12 15.31 2.28
C ALA A 10 14.85 13.99 2.52
N ALA A 11 14.10 12.89 2.65
CA ALA A 11 14.69 11.56 2.81
C ALA A 11 15.54 11.15 1.58
N VAL A 12 15.03 11.36 0.37
CA VAL A 12 15.81 11.07 -0.86
C VAL A 12 17.08 11.90 -0.92
N ARG A 13 17.03 13.21 -0.64
CA ARG A 13 18.25 14.05 -0.57
C ARG A 13 19.24 13.55 0.48
N ALA A 14 18.75 13.04 1.61
CA ALA A 14 19.61 12.44 2.62
C ALA A 14 20.25 11.14 2.13
N TYR A 15 19.51 10.28 1.44
CA TYR A 15 20.05 9.05 0.86
C TYR A 15 21.14 9.34 -0.18
N ALA A 16 20.98 10.35 -1.03
CA ALA A 16 22.00 10.76 -2.00
C ALA A 16 23.32 11.15 -1.32
N ARG A 17 23.27 11.88 -0.19
CA ARG A 17 24.46 12.27 0.59
C ARG A 17 25.17 11.08 1.25
N LEU A 18 24.44 10.03 1.60
CA LEU A 18 25.00 8.83 2.24
C LEU A 18 25.67 7.89 1.24
N LEU A 19 25.27 7.93 -0.03
CA LEU A 19 25.87 7.09 -1.07
C LEU A 19 27.15 7.72 -1.61
N ARG A 20 28.17 6.91 -1.89
CA ARG A 20 29.37 7.31 -2.65
C ARG A 20 29.03 7.61 -4.12
N PRO A 21 29.86 8.37 -4.87
CA PRO A 21 29.71 8.54 -6.32
C PRO A 21 29.58 7.19 -7.03
N GLY A 22 28.64 7.07 -7.98
CA GLY A 22 28.27 5.82 -8.66
C GLY A 22 27.45 4.83 -7.81
N GLY A 23 27.14 5.18 -6.55
CA GLY A 23 26.31 4.39 -5.65
C GLY A 23 24.90 4.14 -6.19
N ARG A 24 24.23 3.10 -5.71
CA ARG A 24 22.90 2.70 -6.18
C ARG A 24 21.89 2.79 -5.04
N LEU A 25 20.75 3.41 -5.32
CA LEU A 25 19.54 3.32 -4.51
C LEU A 25 18.57 2.31 -5.14
N VAL A 26 17.95 1.48 -4.32
CA VAL A 26 16.88 0.56 -4.74
C VAL A 26 15.70 0.75 -3.81
N LEU A 27 14.51 0.93 -4.37
CA LEU A 27 13.26 1.14 -3.64
C LEU A 27 12.18 0.21 -4.18
N SER A 28 11.24 -0.15 -3.31
CA SER A 28 9.97 -0.77 -3.68
C SER A 28 8.81 0.14 -3.30
N THR A 29 7.91 0.42 -4.24
CA THR A 29 6.68 1.21 -4.04
C THR A 29 5.47 0.50 -4.64
N PHE A 30 4.28 0.91 -4.25
CA PHE A 30 3.05 0.47 -4.92
C PHE A 30 2.88 1.19 -6.27
N THR A 31 2.19 0.56 -7.20
CA THR A 31 1.71 1.21 -8.42
C THR A 31 0.36 1.89 -8.18
N GLU A 32 -0.19 2.49 -9.23
CA GLU A 32 -1.57 2.95 -9.23
C GLU A 32 -2.53 1.80 -8.90
N VAL A 33 -3.62 2.14 -8.21
CA VAL A 33 -4.68 1.18 -7.90
C VAL A 33 -5.43 0.83 -9.18
N THR A 34 -5.64 -0.46 -9.41
CA THR A 34 -6.51 -0.94 -10.48
C THR A 34 -7.98 -0.72 -10.11
N ASP A 35 -8.89 -0.85 -11.07
CA ASP A 35 -10.33 -0.77 -10.77
C ASP A 35 -10.79 -1.93 -9.87
N ALA A 36 -10.18 -3.11 -10.01
CA ALA A 36 -10.41 -4.24 -9.11
C ALA A 36 -9.95 -3.93 -7.67
N ASP A 37 -8.79 -3.25 -7.51
CA ASP A 37 -8.34 -2.81 -6.19
C ASP A 37 -9.32 -1.81 -5.57
N LYS A 38 -9.84 -0.87 -6.37
CA LYS A 38 -10.84 0.12 -5.90
C LYS A 38 -12.12 -0.56 -5.43
N GLU A 39 -12.66 -1.49 -6.22
CA GLU A 39 -13.85 -2.26 -5.86
C GLU A 39 -13.62 -3.05 -4.57
N TRP A 40 -12.47 -3.74 -4.46
CA TRP A 40 -12.10 -4.45 -3.25
C TRP A 40 -12.03 -3.53 -2.02
N PHE A 41 -11.36 -2.38 -2.13
CA PHE A 41 -11.26 -1.43 -1.03
C PHE A 41 -12.61 -0.80 -0.65
N GLN A 42 -13.52 -0.60 -1.61
CA GLN A 42 -14.89 -0.16 -1.33
C GLN A 42 -15.66 -1.19 -0.50
N HIS A 43 -15.59 -2.47 -0.86
CA HIS A 43 -16.24 -3.53 -0.09
C HIS A 43 -15.63 -3.70 1.30
N LEU A 44 -14.30 -3.65 1.40
CA LEU A 44 -13.60 -3.70 2.69
C LEU A 44 -14.01 -2.51 3.57
N GLY A 45 -14.08 -1.31 2.99
CA GLY A 45 -14.53 -0.10 3.67
C GLY A 45 -15.98 -0.20 4.15
N ALA A 46 -16.88 -0.76 3.34
CA ALA A 46 -18.28 -0.98 3.74
C ALA A 46 -18.41 -2.00 4.88
N ALA A 47 -17.59 -3.04 4.90
CA ALA A 47 -17.59 -4.06 5.96
C ALA A 47 -17.01 -3.53 7.29
N LEU A 48 -15.99 -2.68 7.24
CA LEU A 48 -15.31 -2.15 8.43
C LEU A 48 -15.91 -0.83 8.93
N GLY A 49 -16.49 -0.02 8.04
CA GLY A 49 -16.98 1.33 8.33
C GLY A 49 -17.85 1.45 9.59
N PRO A 50 -18.81 0.53 9.85
CA PRO A 50 -19.63 0.59 11.06
C PRO A 50 -18.85 0.48 12.39
N TYR A 51 -17.62 -0.04 12.36
CA TYR A 51 -16.79 -0.32 13.53
C TYR A 51 -15.59 0.62 13.67
N LEU A 52 -15.40 1.53 12.70
CA LEU A 52 -14.29 2.47 12.70
C LEU A 52 -14.74 3.84 13.24
N PRO A 53 -13.83 4.58 13.90
CA PRO A 53 -14.12 5.95 14.27
C PRO A 53 -14.41 6.79 13.02
N ALA A 54 -15.34 7.73 13.15
CA ALA A 54 -15.62 8.69 12.09
C ALA A 54 -14.33 9.39 11.68
N SER A 55 -13.93 9.22 10.42
CA SER A 55 -12.79 9.93 9.85
C SER A 55 -13.29 11.24 9.25
N PRO A 56 -12.66 12.39 9.56
CA PRO A 56 -13.02 13.64 8.92
C PRO A 56 -12.75 13.55 7.42
N GLU A 57 -13.69 14.01 6.61
CA GLU A 57 -13.47 14.12 5.17
C GLU A 57 -12.31 15.09 4.91
N PRO A 58 -11.36 14.74 4.03
CA PRO A 58 -10.30 15.65 3.66
C PRO A 58 -10.90 16.91 3.02
N ALA A 59 -10.43 18.08 3.47
CA ALA A 59 -10.90 19.36 2.93
C ALA A 59 -10.65 19.44 1.41
N PRO A 60 -11.51 20.13 0.64
CA PRO A 60 -11.31 20.34 -0.78
C PRO A 60 -9.90 20.88 -1.08
N GLY A 61 -9.17 20.23 -1.98
CA GLY A 61 -7.80 20.60 -2.34
C GLY A 61 -6.71 20.05 -1.42
N SER A 62 -7.05 19.23 -0.42
CA SER A 62 -6.04 18.49 0.36
C SER A 62 -5.18 17.62 -0.57
N PRO A 63 -3.85 17.58 -0.36
CA PRO A 63 -3.00 16.71 -1.16
C PRO A 63 -3.42 15.24 -0.95
N PRO A 64 -3.23 14.37 -1.95
CA PRO A 64 -3.52 12.96 -1.81
C PRO A 64 -2.72 12.38 -0.62
N PRO A 65 -3.19 11.29 0.00
CA PRO A 65 -2.49 10.70 1.13
C PRO A 65 -1.07 10.23 0.72
N PRO A 66 -0.09 10.21 1.65
CA PRO A 66 1.32 9.98 1.31
C PRO A 66 1.59 8.75 0.43
N GLU A 67 0.88 7.64 0.66
CA GLU A 67 0.95 6.40 -0.10
C GLU A 67 0.42 6.50 -1.53
N ALA A 68 -0.38 7.52 -1.85
CA ALA A 68 -0.85 7.79 -3.21
C ALA A 68 0.11 8.69 -4.00
N ARG A 69 0.94 9.49 -3.31
CA ARG A 69 1.84 10.49 -3.94
C ARG A 69 2.96 9.89 -4.78
N LEU A 70 3.31 8.62 -4.59
CA LEU A 70 4.46 7.95 -5.23
C LEU A 70 4.07 6.74 -6.10
N ARG A 71 2.80 6.70 -6.55
CA ARG A 71 2.25 5.54 -7.28
C ARG A 71 2.54 5.54 -8.78
N THR A 72 2.82 6.69 -9.38
CA THR A 72 3.17 6.78 -10.82
C THR A 72 4.69 6.72 -11.01
N GLN A 73 5.15 6.28 -12.18
CA GLN A 73 6.59 6.33 -12.50
C GLN A 73 7.09 7.77 -12.49
N GLN A 74 6.28 8.70 -13.02
CA GLN A 74 6.62 10.12 -13.06
C GLN A 74 6.81 10.72 -11.67
N SER A 75 5.84 10.56 -10.76
CA SER A 75 5.94 11.12 -9.39
C SER A 75 7.17 10.62 -8.64
N LEU A 76 7.54 9.35 -8.82
CA LEU A 76 8.75 8.80 -8.23
C LEU A 76 10.01 9.30 -8.94
N ALA A 77 9.97 9.45 -10.26
CA ALA A 77 11.08 9.98 -11.05
C ALA A 77 11.41 11.42 -10.65
N ASP A 78 10.39 12.25 -10.47
CA ASP A 78 10.52 13.65 -10.07
C ASP A 78 11.22 13.75 -8.70
N VAL A 79 10.69 13.05 -7.70
CA VAL A 79 11.25 13.06 -6.34
C VAL A 79 12.69 12.53 -6.28
N LEU A 80 13.01 11.51 -7.09
CA LEU A 80 14.36 10.95 -7.17
C LEU A 80 15.34 11.87 -7.90
N THR A 81 14.93 12.46 -9.02
CA THR A 81 15.77 13.34 -9.83
C THR A 81 16.07 14.64 -9.08
N ASP A 82 15.05 15.27 -8.47
CA ASP A 82 15.19 16.44 -7.60
C ASP A 82 16.05 16.13 -6.37
N GLY A 83 16.08 14.87 -5.96
CA GLY A 83 16.91 14.35 -4.88
C GLY A 83 18.37 14.11 -5.24
N GLY A 84 18.76 14.30 -6.51
CA GLY A 84 20.13 14.14 -7.00
C GLY A 84 20.46 12.75 -7.56
N PHE A 85 19.45 11.97 -7.96
CA PHE A 85 19.65 10.68 -8.62
C PHE A 85 19.48 10.75 -10.15
N SER A 86 20.10 9.80 -10.86
CA SER A 86 20.00 9.63 -12.32
C SER A 86 20.00 8.14 -12.72
N ASP A 87 19.94 7.79 -14.01
CA ASP A 87 19.85 6.39 -14.52
C ASP A 87 18.74 5.59 -13.82
N LEU A 88 17.55 6.19 -13.76
CA LEU A 88 16.38 5.56 -13.16
C LEU A 88 15.88 4.42 -14.05
N ARG A 89 15.58 3.28 -13.42
CA ARG A 89 14.94 2.13 -14.07
C ARG A 89 13.80 1.64 -13.21
N PHE A 90 12.73 1.22 -13.88
CA PHE A 90 11.50 0.74 -13.25
C PHE A 90 11.24 -0.68 -13.71
N ALA A 91 10.89 -1.54 -12.75
CA ALA A 91 10.40 -2.88 -13.01
C ALA A 91 9.15 -3.11 -12.18
N GLU A 92 8.07 -3.54 -12.80
CA GLU A 92 6.82 -3.85 -12.10
C GLU A 92 6.63 -5.36 -12.03
N ILE A 93 6.24 -5.84 -10.86
CA ILE A 93 6.02 -7.26 -10.57
C ILE A 93 4.62 -7.40 -9.99
N ALA A 94 3.84 -8.31 -10.58
CA ALA A 94 2.59 -8.77 -10.02
C ALA A 94 2.88 -9.72 -8.84
N HIS A 95 2.56 -9.29 -7.63
CA HIS A 95 2.67 -10.10 -6.42
C HIS A 95 1.30 -10.67 -6.04
N ARG A 96 1.16 -12.00 -6.07
CA ARG A 96 -0.07 -12.67 -5.65
C ARG A 96 -0.01 -12.97 -4.16
N THR A 97 -0.92 -12.38 -3.39
CA THR A 97 -1.19 -12.78 -2.01
C THR A 97 -2.22 -13.89 -2.03
N VAL A 98 -1.94 -15.02 -1.39
CA VAL A 98 -2.84 -16.18 -1.36
C VAL A 98 -3.12 -16.56 0.09
N PHE A 99 -4.38 -16.88 0.37
CA PHE A 99 -4.84 -17.40 1.64
C PHE A 99 -5.26 -18.87 1.47
N ALA A 100 -4.88 -19.70 2.43
CA ALA A 100 -5.34 -21.09 2.47
C ALA A 100 -6.84 -21.18 2.83
N ARG A 101 -7.32 -20.21 3.62
CA ARG A 101 -8.71 -20.13 4.10
C ARG A 101 -9.10 -18.68 4.40
N PRO A 102 -10.40 -18.31 4.30
CA PRO A 102 -10.84 -16.93 4.44
C PRO A 102 -10.47 -16.27 5.77
N GLU A 103 -10.44 -17.03 6.87
CA GLU A 103 -10.17 -16.44 8.18
C GLU A 103 -8.71 -16.01 8.35
N GLN A 104 -7.78 -16.45 7.48
CA GLN A 104 -6.39 -15.96 7.50
C GLN A 104 -6.29 -14.48 7.15
N PHE A 105 -7.30 -13.92 6.48
CA PHE A 105 -7.34 -12.49 6.20
C PHE A 105 -7.34 -11.65 7.48
N TRP A 106 -7.97 -12.15 8.55
CA TRP A 106 -7.91 -11.52 9.87
C TRP A 106 -6.47 -11.39 10.36
N ASP A 107 -5.74 -12.50 10.40
CA ASP A 107 -4.35 -12.52 10.86
C ASP A 107 -3.46 -11.62 9.98
N TRP A 108 -3.74 -11.57 8.67
CA TRP A 108 -3.04 -10.70 7.73
C TRP A 108 -3.26 -9.21 8.03
N LEU A 109 -4.49 -8.77 8.34
CA LEU A 109 -4.77 -7.37 8.70
C LEU A 109 -4.01 -6.93 9.96
N TRP A 110 -3.85 -7.83 10.92
CA TRP A 110 -3.07 -7.59 12.15
C TRP A 110 -1.55 -7.62 11.94
N SER A 111 -1.07 -8.16 10.82
CA SER A 111 0.37 -8.36 10.57
C SER A 111 1.07 -7.15 9.96
N ALA A 112 0.37 -6.33 9.18
CA ALA A 112 0.98 -5.37 8.26
C ALA A 112 0.35 -3.97 8.35
N GLY A 113 0.26 -3.25 7.22
CA GLY A 113 -0.10 -1.83 7.15
C GLY A 113 -1.50 -1.45 7.65
N MET A 114 -2.35 -2.43 8.00
CA MET A 114 -3.71 -2.20 8.51
C MET A 114 -3.81 -2.29 10.03
N ARG A 115 -2.75 -2.63 10.75
CA ARG A 115 -2.79 -2.85 12.20
C ARG A 115 -3.33 -1.64 12.98
N GLY A 116 -2.92 -0.42 12.62
CA GLY A 116 -3.41 0.78 13.31
C GLY A 116 -4.92 0.99 13.16
N MET A 117 -5.49 0.62 12.00
CA MET A 117 -6.94 0.61 11.79
C MET A 117 -7.60 -0.48 12.65
N MET A 118 -7.03 -1.69 12.69
CA MET A 118 -7.56 -2.79 13.50
C MET A 118 -7.55 -2.48 15.00
N GLU A 119 -6.52 -1.77 15.49
CA GLU A 119 -6.42 -1.33 16.89
C GLU A 119 -7.46 -0.25 17.25
N SER A 120 -8.05 0.43 16.27
CA SER A 120 -9.13 1.41 16.50
C SER A 120 -10.52 0.77 16.68
N ILE A 121 -10.67 -0.51 16.32
CA ILE A 121 -11.91 -1.26 16.48
C ILE A 121 -12.00 -1.74 17.93
N ALA A 122 -13.13 -1.48 18.58
CA ALA A 122 -13.33 -1.87 19.97
C ALA A 122 -13.28 -3.40 20.14
N PRO A 123 -12.63 -3.93 21.20
CA PRO A 123 -12.45 -5.37 21.36
C PRO A 123 -13.75 -6.19 21.34
N GLN A 124 -14.86 -5.64 21.84
CA GLN A 124 -16.16 -6.34 21.81
C GLN A 124 -16.70 -6.58 20.40
N ASP A 125 -16.23 -5.83 19.40
CA ASP A 125 -16.68 -5.93 18.01
C ASP A 125 -15.80 -6.86 17.16
N HIS A 126 -14.66 -7.34 17.71
CA HIS A 126 -13.68 -8.13 16.95
C HIS A 126 -14.28 -9.40 16.35
N ASP A 127 -15.12 -10.12 17.09
CA ASP A 127 -15.76 -11.33 16.60
C ASP A 127 -16.72 -11.05 15.44
N ALA A 128 -17.54 -9.99 15.56
CA ALA A 128 -18.46 -9.59 14.50
C ALA A 128 -17.72 -9.17 13.23
N VAL A 129 -16.66 -8.36 13.38
CA VAL A 129 -15.78 -7.95 12.28
C VAL A 129 -15.11 -9.16 11.63
N ARG A 130 -14.58 -10.08 12.43
CA ARG A 130 -13.92 -11.28 11.92
C ARG A 130 -14.89 -12.14 11.10
N THR A 131 -16.13 -12.33 11.56
CA THR A 131 -17.15 -13.04 10.80
C THR A 131 -17.49 -12.33 9.48
N ALA A 132 -17.70 -11.02 9.52
CA ALA A 132 -18.02 -10.24 8.32
C ALA A 132 -16.89 -10.28 7.27
N LEU A 133 -15.64 -10.10 7.70
CA LEU A 133 -14.47 -10.15 6.82
C LEU A 133 -14.25 -11.56 6.24
N THR A 134 -14.46 -12.60 7.04
CA THR A 134 -14.34 -13.99 6.58
C THR A 134 -15.33 -14.28 5.44
N ALA A 135 -16.58 -13.87 5.60
CA ALA A 135 -17.61 -14.00 4.57
C ALA A 135 -17.27 -13.18 3.31
N LEU A 136 -16.87 -11.92 3.49
CA LEU A 136 -16.48 -11.04 2.39
C LEU A 136 -15.34 -11.62 1.55
N VAL A 137 -14.29 -12.11 2.21
CA VAL A 137 -13.12 -12.70 1.57
C VAL A 137 -13.53 -13.95 0.79
N ALA A 138 -14.34 -14.83 1.39
CA ALA A 138 -14.81 -16.05 0.74
C ALA A 138 -15.61 -15.78 -0.54
N GLU A 139 -16.41 -14.72 -0.56
CA GLU A 139 -17.22 -14.29 -1.70
C GLU A 139 -16.38 -13.59 -2.78
N ARG A 140 -15.51 -12.65 -2.39
CA ARG A 140 -14.91 -11.68 -3.32
C ARG A 140 -13.50 -12.01 -3.77
N LEU A 141 -12.74 -12.74 -2.97
CA LEU A 141 -11.34 -13.06 -3.28
C LEU A 141 -11.15 -14.46 -3.82
N ARG A 142 -12.24 -15.21 -4.04
CA ARG A 142 -12.15 -16.54 -4.64
C ARG A 142 -12.11 -16.42 -6.15
N ALA A 143 -10.99 -16.80 -6.74
CA ALA A 143 -10.84 -16.90 -8.17
C ALA A 143 -11.55 -18.17 -8.73
N ALA A 144 -11.75 -18.21 -10.04
CA ALA A 144 -12.39 -19.33 -10.72
C ALA A 144 -11.62 -20.66 -10.57
N ASP A 145 -10.30 -20.60 -10.35
CA ASP A 145 -9.44 -21.76 -10.07
C ASP A 145 -9.55 -22.27 -8.62
N GLY A 146 -10.43 -21.66 -7.81
CA GLY A 146 -10.66 -22.01 -6.42
C GLY A 146 -9.65 -21.42 -5.43
N THR A 147 -8.61 -20.74 -5.90
CA THR A 147 -7.66 -20.03 -5.03
C THR A 147 -8.32 -18.81 -4.39
N LEU A 148 -7.83 -18.45 -3.21
CA LEU A 148 -8.31 -17.32 -2.45
C LEU A 148 -7.20 -16.30 -2.32
N GLY A 149 -7.41 -15.07 -2.79
CA GLY A 149 -6.38 -14.04 -2.74
C GLY A 149 -6.56 -12.96 -3.79
N TRP A 150 -5.54 -12.10 -3.92
CA TRP A 150 -5.51 -11.04 -4.93
C TRP A 150 -4.08 -10.81 -5.43
N THR A 151 -3.98 -10.01 -6.50
CA THR A 151 -2.70 -9.61 -7.07
C THR A 151 -2.49 -8.13 -6.83
N THR A 152 -1.33 -7.75 -6.30
CA THR A 152 -0.91 -6.35 -6.16
C THR A 152 0.31 -6.12 -7.04
N SER A 153 0.29 -5.03 -7.81
CA SER A 153 1.46 -4.60 -8.57
C SER A 153 2.44 -3.82 -7.69
N ILE A 154 3.67 -4.30 -7.62
CA ILE A 154 4.78 -3.68 -6.90
C ILE A 154 5.80 -3.18 -7.91
N ARG A 155 6.21 -1.92 -7.77
CA ARG A 155 7.27 -1.33 -8.56
C ARG A 155 8.58 -1.36 -7.80
N PHE A 156 9.61 -1.88 -8.44
CA PHE A 156 11.00 -1.71 -8.03
C PHE A 156 11.64 -0.61 -8.88
N THR A 157 12.28 0.33 -8.20
CA THR A 157 13.01 1.42 -8.83
C THR A 157 14.46 1.35 -8.43
N THR A 158 15.35 1.36 -9.42
CA THR A 158 16.79 1.54 -9.19
C THR A 158 17.22 2.89 -9.72
N ALA A 159 18.10 3.58 -9.00
CA ALA A 159 18.70 4.83 -9.45
C ALA A 159 20.17 4.93 -9.02
N ARG A 160 20.93 5.79 -9.69
CA ARG A 160 22.35 6.04 -9.43
C ARG A 160 22.54 7.40 -8.79
N ARG A 161 23.43 7.48 -7.81
CA ARG A 161 24.00 8.76 -7.36
C ARG A 161 25.18 9.09 -8.29
N PRO A 162 25.14 10.19 -9.05
CA PRO A 162 26.25 10.62 -9.89
C PRO A 162 27.57 10.74 -9.11
#